data_AF-A0A9P7AMK2-F1
#
_entry.id   AF-A0A9P7AMK2-F1
#
_cell.length_a   1.000
_cell.length_b   1.000
_cell.length_c   1.000
_cell.angle_alpha   90.00
_cell.angle_beta   90.00
_cell.angle_gamma   90.00
#
_symmetry.space_group_name_H-M   'P 1'
#
loop_
_entity.id
_entity.type
_entity.pdbx_description
1 polymer ?
#
loop_
_entity_poly.entity_id
_entity_poly.type
_entity_poly.pdbx_seq_one_letter_code
_entity_poly.pdbx_strand_id
1 'polypeptide(L)'
;MSYLARFRRQTTTTQPSPSVTLLSPTFHGGAATTPTRRNQLPPSSPLSPRQGSLIRPRTNSLETEQQEVKRLKTYAAEVCRSKGLPENSLEEFATINDIKLMMIKLMAELSCFHRKVQAAEAAKVLESLDFEVTLTPSLVSQPYDFSKKNPSVFKIPVEALQDSDAMDRLDVLMKKILTAQRGNMKQKLIASIEKCSDLSTLARSLAGNCTELTMAHWARIAFMKTTNAQPEEASTGPSLQPQTDEGGDNNIPIGTTASASHGLGEDGEDDNDNEEERTWSFSQYWEYLDKVLDELKEEARQKHVFPQARADYIKQFFTECLQQDLQIFPGGGSLAPSLDSVTVGWQRAIHEKLMW
;
A
#
# COMPACT_ATOMS: atom_id res chain seq x y z
N MET A 1 -2.41 -33.16 7.41
CA MET A 1 -2.01 -32.63 8.75
C MET A 1 -2.01 -31.12 8.64
N SER A 2 -2.65 -30.38 9.56
CA SER A 2 -2.71 -28.90 9.44
C SER A 2 -1.31 -28.27 9.48
N TYR A 3 -1.14 -27.13 8.80
CA TYR A 3 0.13 -26.38 8.77
C TYR A 3 0.56 -25.94 10.18
N LEU A 4 -0.40 -25.54 11.01
CA LEU A 4 -0.17 -25.20 12.42
C LEU A 4 0.32 -26.40 13.25
N ALA A 5 -0.19 -27.60 12.98
CA ALA A 5 0.30 -28.81 13.64
C ALA A 5 1.74 -29.15 13.22
N ARG A 6 2.08 -28.98 11.94
CA ARG A 6 3.45 -29.14 11.43
C ARG A 6 4.40 -28.12 12.06
N PHE A 7 3.99 -26.85 12.12
CA PHE A 7 4.74 -25.80 12.79
C PHE A 7 5.08 -26.17 14.23
N ARG A 8 4.09 -26.56 15.05
CA ARG A 8 4.30 -26.95 16.46
C ARG A 8 5.29 -28.10 16.62
N ARG A 9 5.20 -29.16 15.80
CA ARG A 9 6.12 -30.32 15.88
C ARG A 9 7.57 -29.96 15.65
N GLN A 10 7.85 -29.00 14.76
CA GLN A 10 9.21 -28.61 14.44
C GLN A 10 9.82 -27.75 15.55
N THR A 11 9.01 -26.91 16.19
CA THR A 11 9.48 -26.07 17.31
C THR A 11 9.93 -26.84 18.55
N THR A 12 9.48 -28.09 18.73
CA THR A 12 9.84 -28.91 19.91
C THR A 12 11.15 -29.69 19.75
N THR A 13 11.76 -29.74 18.56
CA THR A 13 12.84 -30.70 18.25
C THR A 13 14.24 -30.06 18.24
N THR A 14 14.37 -28.74 18.14
CA THR A 14 15.65 -28.06 17.90
C THR A 14 16.27 -27.52 19.20
N GLN A 15 17.06 -28.32 19.91
CA GLN A 15 17.89 -27.83 21.02
C GLN A 15 19.38 -27.76 20.61
N PRO A 16 19.97 -26.57 20.42
CA PRO A 16 21.38 -26.42 20.05
C PRO A 16 22.34 -26.39 21.25
N SER A 17 23.47 -27.08 21.13
CA SER A 17 24.62 -27.01 22.06
C SER A 17 25.43 -25.73 21.84
N PRO A 18 25.75 -24.93 22.89
CA PRO A 18 26.41 -23.65 22.72
C PRO A 18 27.93 -23.76 22.80
N SER A 19 28.63 -23.08 21.89
CA SER A 19 30.02 -22.67 22.07
C SER A 19 30.32 -21.38 21.32
N VAL A 20 31.13 -20.55 21.98
CA VAL A 20 32.00 -19.48 21.48
C VAL A 20 31.60 -18.02 21.77
N THR A 21 32.64 -17.36 22.29
CA THR A 21 32.92 -16.03 22.84
C THR A 21 32.79 -14.86 21.86
N LEU A 22 32.29 -13.72 22.34
CA LEU A 22 32.20 -12.44 21.62
C LEU A 22 33.16 -11.38 22.19
N LEU A 23 33.82 -10.64 21.30
CA LEU A 23 34.58 -9.41 21.57
C LEU A 23 33.90 -8.24 20.84
N SER A 24 33.81 -7.10 21.52
CA SER A 24 33.18 -5.86 21.03
C SER A 24 34.20 -4.75 20.79
N PRO A 25 33.93 -3.81 19.86
CA PRO A 25 34.56 -2.50 19.88
C PRO A 25 33.57 -1.31 19.92
N THR A 26 34.05 -0.22 20.51
CA THR A 26 33.38 1.06 20.79
C THR A 26 33.62 2.08 19.67
N PHE A 27 32.64 2.95 19.38
CA PHE A 27 32.83 4.13 18.52
C PHE A 27 32.27 5.42 19.15
N HIS A 28 32.96 6.54 18.89
CA HIS A 28 32.72 7.88 19.43
C HIS A 28 31.94 8.77 18.46
N GLY A 29 31.15 9.69 19.04
CA GLY A 29 30.35 10.70 18.34
C GLY A 29 31.05 12.04 18.17
N GLY A 30 30.47 12.88 17.31
CA GLY A 30 30.82 14.29 17.12
C GLY A 30 29.65 15.06 16.52
N ALA A 31 29.37 16.24 17.10
CA ALA A 31 28.30 17.17 16.71
C ALA A 31 28.88 18.42 16.04
N ALA A 32 28.08 19.12 15.23
CA ALA A 32 28.40 20.47 14.73
C ALA A 32 27.12 21.31 14.48
N THR A 33 27.26 22.62 14.67
CA THR A 33 26.25 23.67 14.83
C THR A 33 26.16 24.64 13.63
N THR A 34 24.93 25.14 13.31
CA THR A 34 24.46 26.46 12.75
C THR A 34 25.33 27.30 11.77
N PRO A 35 24.76 28.09 10.80
CA PRO A 35 23.93 29.29 11.11
C PRO A 35 22.92 29.86 10.08
N THR A 36 22.02 30.70 10.62
CA THR A 36 21.35 31.95 10.18
C THR A 36 21.57 32.55 8.78
N ARG A 37 20.49 32.92 8.06
CA ARG A 37 20.39 34.23 7.36
C ARG A 37 18.96 34.68 7.00
N ARG A 38 18.70 35.96 7.30
CA ARG A 38 17.51 36.80 7.07
C ARG A 38 17.65 37.56 5.75
N ASN A 39 16.56 37.87 5.03
CA ASN A 39 16.46 39.09 4.22
C ASN A 39 15.01 39.46 3.85
N GLN A 40 14.75 40.77 3.91
CA GLN A 40 13.51 41.50 3.63
C GLN A 40 13.51 42.05 2.20
N LEU A 41 12.35 42.53 1.68
CA LEU A 41 12.11 43.80 0.96
C LEU A 41 10.63 43.87 0.44
N PRO A 42 10.09 45.04 0.03
CA PRO A 42 8.73 45.48 0.37
C PRO A 42 7.92 45.96 -0.89
N PRO A 43 7.02 46.98 -0.88
CA PRO A 43 5.64 46.87 -1.42
C PRO A 43 5.34 47.82 -2.59
N SER A 44 4.12 47.79 -3.19
CA SER A 44 3.45 48.94 -3.85
C SER A 44 2.00 48.63 -4.27
N SER A 45 1.09 49.58 -4.02
CA SER A 45 -0.33 49.68 -4.44
C SER A 45 -0.47 50.60 -5.69
N PRO A 46 -1.66 51.19 -6.01
CA PRO A 46 -2.95 50.68 -6.52
C PRO A 46 -3.31 51.33 -7.89
N LEU A 47 -4.53 51.13 -8.44
CA LEU A 47 -5.35 52.15 -9.17
C LEU A 47 -6.72 51.58 -9.66
N SER A 48 -7.78 52.38 -9.48
CA SER A 48 -9.09 52.41 -10.21
C SER A 48 -9.20 53.82 -10.85
N PRO A 49 -10.31 54.35 -11.46
CA PRO A 49 -11.69 53.87 -11.71
C PRO A 49 -12.34 54.36 -13.07
N ARG A 50 -13.70 54.25 -13.18
CA ARG A 50 -14.73 55.07 -13.91
C ARG A 50 -15.48 54.46 -15.13
N GLN A 51 -16.82 54.29 -15.02
CA GLN A 51 -17.97 55.11 -15.55
C GLN A 51 -18.35 54.80 -17.02
N GLY A 52 -19.60 54.70 -17.49
CA GLY A 52 -20.97 54.86 -16.96
C GLY A 52 -22.00 54.89 -18.12
N SER A 53 -23.31 54.91 -17.80
CA SER A 53 -24.50 55.32 -18.63
C SER A 53 -25.06 54.30 -19.66
N LEU A 54 -26.25 53.69 -19.49
CA LEU A 54 -27.69 54.15 -19.49
C LEU A 54 -28.43 54.09 -20.86
N ILE A 55 -29.06 52.93 -21.10
CA ILE A 55 -30.46 52.61 -21.53
C ILE A 55 -31.17 53.41 -22.64
N ARG A 56 -31.72 52.68 -23.65
CA ARG A 56 -33.00 52.99 -24.33
C ARG A 56 -33.62 51.72 -24.98
N PRO A 57 -34.90 51.35 -24.75
CA PRO A 57 -35.52 50.16 -25.36
C PRO A 57 -36.37 50.51 -26.60
N ARG A 58 -36.28 49.70 -27.66
CA ARG A 58 -37.14 49.81 -28.85
C ARG A 58 -37.63 48.44 -29.29
N THR A 59 -38.94 48.39 -29.50
CA THR A 59 -39.76 47.28 -29.98
C THR A 59 -39.25 46.70 -31.29
N ASN A 60 -38.63 45.53 -31.20
CA ASN A 60 -38.39 44.54 -32.27
C ASN A 60 -38.12 43.29 -31.44
N SER A 61 -39.01 42.28 -31.39
CA SER A 61 -38.88 41.23 -30.37
C SER A 61 -38.20 39.95 -30.87
N LEU A 62 -38.16 39.71 -32.18
CA LEU A 62 -37.60 38.50 -32.80
C LEU A 62 -36.35 38.78 -33.65
N GLU A 63 -36.31 39.90 -34.38
CA GLU A 63 -35.10 40.31 -35.13
C GLU A 63 -33.95 40.73 -34.21
N THR A 64 -34.27 41.31 -33.06
CA THR A 64 -33.29 41.66 -32.01
C THR A 64 -32.66 40.41 -31.42
N GLU A 65 -33.44 39.37 -31.16
CA GLU A 65 -32.95 38.12 -30.58
C GLU A 65 -31.90 37.46 -31.48
N GLN A 66 -32.18 37.36 -32.80
CA GLN A 66 -31.19 36.81 -33.75
C GLN A 66 -29.96 37.71 -33.91
N GLN A 67 -30.13 39.03 -33.88
CA GLN A 67 -29.03 39.98 -33.99
C GLN A 67 -28.17 40.03 -32.71
N GLU A 68 -28.79 39.82 -31.56
CA GLU A 68 -28.15 39.71 -30.25
C GLU A 68 -27.32 38.44 -30.15
N VAL A 69 -27.85 37.29 -30.60
CA VAL A 69 -27.08 36.04 -30.70
C VAL A 69 -25.88 36.20 -31.62
N LYS A 70 -26.03 36.86 -32.79
CA LYS A 70 -24.89 37.15 -33.68
C LYS A 70 -23.83 38.02 -33.01
N ARG A 71 -24.23 39.08 -32.31
CA ARG A 71 -23.29 39.95 -31.56
C ARG A 71 -22.58 39.19 -30.45
N LEU A 72 -23.31 38.37 -29.69
CA LEU A 72 -22.76 37.52 -28.63
C LEU A 72 -21.74 36.53 -29.19
N LYS A 73 -22.03 35.88 -30.33
CA LYS A 73 -21.08 34.96 -30.99
C LYS A 73 -19.83 35.68 -31.48
N THR A 74 -19.95 36.85 -32.12
CA THR A 74 -18.78 37.64 -32.54
C THR A 74 -17.93 38.06 -31.35
N TYR A 75 -18.57 38.53 -30.28
CA TYR A 75 -17.88 38.90 -29.04
C TYR A 75 -17.21 37.68 -28.38
N ALA A 76 -17.88 36.53 -28.34
CA ALA A 76 -17.34 35.30 -27.82
C ALA A 76 -16.09 34.83 -28.59
N ALA A 77 -16.10 34.92 -29.93
CA ALA A 77 -14.94 34.60 -30.77
C ALA A 77 -13.75 35.55 -30.52
N GLU A 78 -14.03 36.86 -30.38
CA GLU A 78 -13.03 37.87 -30.00
C GLU A 78 -12.38 37.54 -28.65
N VAL A 79 -13.20 37.20 -27.65
CA VAL A 79 -12.73 36.80 -26.31
C VAL A 79 -11.88 35.53 -26.40
N CYS A 80 -12.33 34.50 -27.11
CA CYS A 80 -11.55 33.27 -27.34
C CYS A 80 -10.19 33.59 -27.95
N ARG A 81 -10.14 34.39 -29.02
CA ARG A 81 -8.91 34.80 -29.69
C ARG A 81 -7.97 35.55 -28.74
N SER A 82 -8.50 36.48 -27.95
CA SER A 82 -7.72 37.26 -26.97
C SER A 82 -7.12 36.40 -25.84
N LYS A 83 -7.71 35.22 -25.58
CA LYS A 83 -7.27 34.28 -24.54
C LYS A 83 -6.52 33.07 -25.11
N GLY A 84 -6.29 33.01 -26.42
CA GLY A 84 -5.63 31.87 -27.08
C GLY A 84 -6.46 30.59 -27.09
N LEU A 85 -7.79 30.70 -26.98
CA LEU A 85 -8.72 29.58 -27.07
C LEU A 85 -9.23 29.40 -28.52
N PRO A 86 -9.64 28.18 -28.93
CA PRO A 86 -10.29 27.98 -30.23
C PRO A 86 -11.50 28.90 -30.40
N GLU A 87 -11.65 29.56 -31.56
CA GLU A 87 -12.64 30.63 -31.77
C GLU A 87 -14.09 30.20 -31.47
N ASN A 88 -14.42 28.92 -31.68
CA ASN A 88 -15.77 28.38 -31.49
C ASN A 88 -16.04 27.85 -30.06
N SER A 89 -15.08 27.97 -29.12
CA SER A 89 -15.17 27.35 -27.78
C SER A 89 -16.32 27.85 -26.92
N LEU A 90 -16.78 29.09 -27.17
CA LEU A 90 -17.86 29.74 -26.42
C LEU A 90 -19.16 29.85 -27.22
N GLU A 91 -19.20 29.32 -28.46
CA GLU A 91 -20.36 29.46 -29.34
C GLU A 91 -21.59 28.74 -28.79
N GLU A 92 -21.42 27.53 -28.27
CA GLU A 92 -22.49 26.76 -27.63
C GLU A 92 -23.02 27.49 -26.37
N PHE A 93 -22.13 28.09 -25.59
CA PHE A 93 -22.51 28.86 -24.40
C PHE A 93 -23.32 30.11 -24.77
N ALA A 94 -22.93 30.81 -25.84
CA ALA A 94 -23.64 31.98 -26.36
C ALA A 94 -25.03 31.67 -26.94
N THR A 95 -25.37 30.39 -27.17
CA THR A 95 -26.70 29.96 -27.62
C THR A 95 -27.68 29.63 -26.49
N ILE A 96 -27.23 29.67 -25.24
CA ILE A 96 -28.09 29.44 -24.07
C ILE A 96 -28.85 30.75 -23.78
N ASN A 97 -30.13 30.81 -24.17
CA ASN A 97 -30.94 32.02 -24.03
C ASN A 97 -31.40 32.32 -22.58
N ASP A 98 -31.19 31.40 -21.63
CA ASP A 98 -31.53 31.58 -20.22
C ASP A 98 -30.27 31.79 -19.38
N ILE A 99 -30.15 32.98 -18.77
CA ILE A 99 -29.02 33.33 -17.91
C ILE A 99 -28.87 32.39 -16.71
N LYS A 100 -29.96 31.84 -16.17
CA LYS A 100 -29.91 30.87 -15.07
C LYS A 100 -29.30 29.57 -15.55
N LEU A 101 -29.66 29.08 -16.74
CA LEU A 101 -29.06 27.88 -17.33
C LEU A 101 -27.57 28.10 -17.65
N MET A 102 -27.19 29.27 -18.15
CA MET A 102 -25.78 29.64 -18.34
C MET A 102 -25.00 29.60 -17.03
N MET A 103 -25.53 30.20 -15.96
CA MET A 103 -24.88 30.21 -14.64
C MET A 103 -24.76 28.79 -14.07
N ILE A 104 -25.80 27.95 -14.21
CA ILE A 104 -25.75 26.55 -13.77
C ILE A 104 -24.67 25.78 -14.54
N LYS A 105 -24.62 25.90 -15.88
CA LYS A 105 -23.59 25.25 -16.71
C LYS A 105 -22.19 25.73 -16.30
N LEU A 106 -22.00 27.04 -16.13
CA LEU A 106 -20.71 27.62 -15.72
C LEU A 106 -20.28 27.12 -14.33
N MET A 107 -21.19 27.09 -13.35
CA MET A 107 -20.88 26.60 -12.00
C MET A 107 -20.56 25.10 -12.01
N ALA A 108 -21.25 24.31 -12.83
CA ALA A 108 -20.95 22.89 -13.00
C ALA A 108 -19.56 22.67 -13.61
N GLU A 109 -19.22 23.40 -14.68
CA GLU A 109 -17.90 23.33 -15.33
C GLU A 109 -16.76 23.80 -14.42
N LEU A 110 -16.94 24.92 -13.71
CA LEU A 110 -15.96 25.40 -12.73
C LEU A 110 -15.76 24.40 -11.59
N SER A 111 -16.84 23.78 -11.10
CA SER A 111 -16.76 22.73 -10.07
C SER A 111 -16.04 21.49 -10.60
N CYS A 112 -16.31 21.09 -11.84
CA CYS A 112 -15.63 19.99 -12.52
C CYS A 112 -14.12 20.28 -12.68
N PHE A 113 -13.79 21.48 -13.16
CA PHE A 113 -12.40 21.93 -13.29
C PHE A 113 -11.68 21.97 -11.94
N HIS A 114 -12.32 22.52 -10.90
CA HIS A 114 -11.74 22.56 -9.56
C HIS A 114 -11.45 21.16 -9.02
N ARG A 115 -12.38 20.22 -9.18
CA ARG A 115 -12.16 18.80 -8.81
C ARG A 115 -11.00 18.18 -9.58
N LYS A 116 -10.89 18.43 -10.90
CA LYS A 116 -9.76 17.93 -11.71
C LYS A 116 -8.42 18.48 -11.24
N VAL A 117 -8.35 19.77 -10.91
CA VAL A 117 -7.12 20.37 -10.36
C VAL A 117 -6.76 19.75 -9.02
N GLN A 118 -7.73 19.61 -8.11
CA GLN A 118 -7.51 18.98 -6.81
C GLN A 118 -7.06 17.52 -6.94
N ALA A 119 -7.69 16.74 -7.81
CA ALA A 119 -7.30 15.35 -8.07
C ALA A 119 -5.87 15.25 -8.62
N ALA A 120 -5.48 16.14 -9.54
CA ALA A 120 -4.13 16.19 -10.07
C ALA A 120 -3.08 16.60 -9.01
N GLU A 121 -3.41 17.52 -8.11
CA GLU A 121 -2.56 17.87 -6.97
C GLU A 121 -2.43 16.71 -5.98
N ALA A 122 -3.53 16.03 -5.69
CA ALA A 122 -3.53 14.88 -4.81
C ALA A 122 -2.70 13.72 -5.40
N ALA A 123 -2.80 13.47 -6.71
CA ALA A 123 -1.97 12.48 -7.40
C ALA A 123 -0.47 12.82 -7.29
N LYS A 124 -0.08 14.09 -7.42
CA LYS A 124 1.32 14.53 -7.20
C LYS A 124 1.80 14.26 -5.78
N VAL A 125 0.93 14.41 -4.77
CA VAL A 125 1.28 14.07 -3.39
C VAL A 125 1.51 12.56 -3.25
N LEU A 126 0.64 11.73 -3.85
CA LEU A 126 0.79 10.28 -3.84
C LEU A 126 2.08 9.81 -4.54
N GLU A 127 2.47 10.49 -5.62
CA GLU A 127 3.70 10.19 -6.38
C GLU A 127 4.97 10.78 -5.74
N SER A 128 4.85 11.53 -4.64
CA SER A 128 6.00 12.11 -3.96
C SER A 128 6.80 11.08 -3.15
N LEU A 129 8.12 11.22 -3.16
CA LEU A 129 9.01 10.37 -2.36
C LEU A 129 8.71 10.48 -0.85
N ASP A 130 8.32 11.67 -0.39
CA ASP A 130 7.96 11.93 1.00
C ASP A 130 6.75 11.10 1.44
N PHE A 131 5.80 10.88 0.53
CA PHE A 131 4.64 10.04 0.79
C PHE A 131 5.00 8.55 0.84
N GLU A 132 5.87 8.08 -0.06
CA GLU A 132 6.40 6.71 -0.05
C GLU A 132 7.10 6.40 1.29
N VAL A 133 7.94 7.31 1.78
CA VAL A 133 8.60 7.19 3.10
C VAL A 133 7.58 7.14 4.24
N THR A 134 6.49 7.92 4.16
CA THR A 134 5.44 7.98 5.19
C THR A 134 4.64 6.67 5.28
N LEU A 135 4.46 5.95 4.18
CA LEU A 135 3.75 4.66 4.14
C LEU A 135 4.62 3.46 4.58
N THR A 136 5.95 3.63 4.61
CA THR A 136 6.92 2.56 4.89
C THR A 136 6.85 1.94 6.31
N PRO A 137 6.26 2.55 7.36
CA PRO A 137 6.18 1.90 8.68
C PRO A 137 4.98 0.95 8.90
N SER A 138 4.05 0.81 7.95
CA SER A 138 2.74 0.18 8.20
C SER A 138 2.68 -1.30 7.77
N LEU A 139 3.09 -2.22 8.66
CA LEU A 139 2.98 -3.69 8.52
C LEU A 139 1.57 -4.24 8.78
N VAL A 140 0.54 -3.58 8.25
CA VAL A 140 -0.85 -3.93 8.55
C VAL A 140 -1.34 -5.00 7.56
N SER A 141 -2.15 -5.95 8.02
CA SER A 141 -2.75 -7.04 7.22
C SER A 141 -3.74 -6.56 6.16
N GLN A 142 -4.37 -5.39 6.37
CA GLN A 142 -5.24 -4.71 5.40
C GLN A 142 -4.90 -3.22 5.34
N PRO A 143 -3.72 -2.88 4.80
CA PRO A 143 -3.23 -1.51 4.86
C PRO A 143 -4.11 -0.58 4.02
N TYR A 144 -4.70 -1.09 2.93
CA TYR A 144 -5.57 -0.34 2.03
C TYR A 144 -6.91 0.06 2.67
N ASP A 145 -7.65 -0.88 3.27
CA ASP A 145 -8.93 -0.54 3.93
C ASP A 145 -8.71 0.34 5.16
N PHE A 146 -7.61 0.11 5.87
CA PHE A 146 -7.26 0.95 7.01
C PHE A 146 -6.84 2.36 6.59
N SER A 147 -6.09 2.51 5.49
CA SER A 147 -5.67 3.82 5.00
C SER A 147 -6.85 4.66 4.51
N LYS A 148 -7.84 4.03 3.85
CA LYS A 148 -9.12 4.68 3.49
C LYS A 148 -9.90 5.18 4.69
N LYS A 149 -9.93 4.41 5.78
CA LYS A 149 -10.66 4.76 7.01
C LYS A 149 -9.93 5.78 7.86
N ASN A 150 -8.62 5.97 7.66
CA ASN A 150 -7.78 6.83 8.49
C ASN A 150 -6.84 7.71 7.61
N PRO A 151 -7.36 8.50 6.65
CA PRO A 151 -6.54 9.21 5.67
C PRO A 151 -5.56 10.19 6.31
N SER A 152 -5.94 10.82 7.43
CA SER A 152 -5.08 11.75 8.17
C SER A 152 -3.83 11.10 8.76
N VAL A 153 -3.92 9.81 9.16
CA VAL A 153 -2.78 9.05 9.70
C VAL A 153 -1.70 8.86 8.63
N PHE A 154 -2.13 8.64 7.39
CA PHE A 154 -1.24 8.40 6.25
C PHE A 154 -0.98 9.66 5.41
N LYS A 155 -1.54 10.81 5.81
CA LYS A 155 -1.50 12.06 5.03
C LYS A 155 -2.04 11.90 3.60
N ILE A 156 -3.06 11.07 3.42
CA ILE A 156 -3.75 10.90 2.14
C ILE A 156 -4.72 12.06 1.95
N PRO A 157 -4.62 12.85 0.86
CA PRO A 157 -5.60 13.87 0.54
C PRO A 157 -6.99 13.26 0.36
N VAL A 158 -8.02 13.85 0.99
CA VAL A 158 -9.39 13.30 0.94
C VAL A 158 -9.94 13.33 -0.48
N GLU A 159 -9.47 14.28 -1.28
CA GLU A 159 -9.80 14.45 -2.69
C GLU A 159 -9.32 13.26 -3.53
N ALA A 160 -8.15 12.68 -3.21
CA ALA A 160 -7.68 11.45 -3.86
C ALA A 160 -8.59 10.26 -3.56
N LEU A 161 -9.29 10.24 -2.41
CA LEU A 161 -10.22 9.16 -2.10
C LEU A 161 -11.53 9.21 -2.89
N GLN A 162 -11.84 10.37 -3.49
CA GLN A 162 -13.05 10.57 -4.29
C GLN A 162 -12.80 10.35 -5.79
N ASP A 163 -11.53 10.32 -6.20
CA ASP A 163 -11.11 10.18 -7.59
C ASP A 163 -10.67 8.73 -7.86
N SER A 164 -11.30 8.07 -8.83
CA SER A 164 -11.03 6.66 -9.14
C SER A 164 -9.59 6.43 -9.61
N ASP A 165 -9.07 7.32 -10.47
CA ASP A 165 -7.72 7.19 -11.01
C ASP A 165 -6.67 7.39 -9.92
N ALA A 166 -6.87 8.35 -9.00
CA ALA A 166 -6.00 8.55 -7.84
C ALA A 166 -6.05 7.35 -6.88
N MET A 167 -7.21 6.72 -6.70
CA MET A 167 -7.37 5.52 -5.88
C MET A 167 -6.64 4.30 -6.46
N ASP A 168 -6.67 4.13 -7.78
CA ASP A 168 -5.94 3.07 -8.46
C ASP A 168 -4.42 3.28 -8.33
N ARG A 169 -3.95 4.54 -8.45
CA ARG A 169 -2.54 4.89 -8.19
C ARG A 169 -2.12 4.59 -6.75
N LEU A 170 -2.97 4.92 -5.78
CA LEU A 170 -2.73 4.61 -4.37
C LEU A 170 -2.63 3.10 -4.15
N ASP A 171 -3.53 2.30 -4.73
CA ASP A 171 -3.49 0.83 -4.63
C ASP A 171 -2.19 0.25 -5.20
N VAL A 172 -1.78 0.69 -6.41
CA VAL A 172 -0.51 0.28 -7.03
C VAL A 172 0.68 0.65 -6.15
N LEU A 173 0.71 1.87 -5.60
CA LEU A 173 1.78 2.32 -4.72
C LEU A 173 1.84 1.50 -3.42
N MET A 174 0.70 1.25 -2.79
CA MET A 174 0.64 0.44 -1.57
C MET A 174 1.12 -0.99 -1.83
N LYS A 175 0.67 -1.62 -2.93
CA LYS A 175 1.16 -2.95 -3.35
C LYS A 175 2.67 -2.96 -3.56
N LYS A 176 3.23 -1.94 -4.23
CA LYS A 176 4.68 -1.79 -4.45
C LYS A 176 5.44 -1.71 -3.12
N ILE A 177 5.02 -0.83 -2.22
CA ILE A 177 5.67 -0.61 -0.91
C ILE A 177 5.60 -1.89 -0.06
N LEU A 178 4.43 -2.52 0.02
CA LEU A 178 4.26 -3.76 0.78
C LEU A 178 5.10 -4.89 0.23
N THR A 179 5.20 -5.02 -1.09
CA THR A 179 6.05 -6.02 -1.74
C THR A 179 7.52 -5.79 -1.41
N ALA A 180 7.99 -4.54 -1.48
CA ALA A 180 9.37 -4.17 -1.13
C ALA A 180 9.66 -4.43 0.35
N GLN A 181 8.76 -4.06 1.26
CA GLN A 181 8.87 -4.33 2.69
C GLN A 181 8.91 -5.84 2.97
N ARG A 182 8.01 -6.60 2.39
CA ARG A 182 7.97 -8.07 2.48
C ARG A 182 9.29 -8.69 2.01
N GLY A 183 9.83 -8.25 0.87
CA GLY A 183 11.16 -8.66 0.42
C GLY A 183 12.25 -8.35 1.44
N ASN A 184 12.28 -7.12 1.96
CA ASN A 184 13.27 -6.67 2.95
C ASN A 184 13.18 -7.44 4.28
N MET A 185 11.97 -7.63 4.81
CA MET A 185 11.74 -8.40 6.03
C MET A 185 12.21 -9.83 5.86
N LYS A 186 11.85 -10.46 4.74
CA LYS A 186 12.27 -11.83 4.44
C LYS A 186 13.79 -11.97 4.38
N GLN A 187 14.46 -11.06 3.69
CA GLN A 187 15.93 -11.05 3.60
C GLN A 187 16.59 -10.91 4.99
N LYS A 188 16.06 -10.04 5.84
CA LYS A 188 16.55 -9.85 7.21
C LYS A 188 16.31 -11.07 8.11
N LEU A 189 15.16 -11.74 7.96
CA LEU A 189 14.86 -12.98 8.68
C LEU A 189 15.87 -14.08 8.30
N ILE A 190 16.11 -14.29 7.00
CA ILE A 190 17.09 -15.27 6.51
C ILE A 190 18.48 -14.95 7.06
N ALA A 191 18.95 -13.72 6.89
CA ALA A 191 20.26 -13.30 7.36
C ALA A 191 20.40 -13.46 8.90
N SER A 192 19.31 -13.24 9.65
CA SER A 192 19.31 -13.46 11.10
C SER A 192 19.39 -14.93 11.47
N ILE A 193 18.75 -15.83 10.72
CA ILE A 193 18.80 -17.28 10.94
C ILE A 193 20.21 -17.80 10.60
N GLU A 194 20.74 -17.44 9.44
CA GLU A 194 22.08 -17.83 8.99
C GLU A 194 23.18 -17.39 9.95
N LYS A 195 23.04 -16.20 10.54
CA LYS A 195 24.01 -15.64 11.51
C LYS A 195 23.71 -16.03 12.95
N CYS A 196 22.66 -16.81 13.22
CA CYS A 196 22.15 -17.09 14.56
C CYS A 196 22.02 -15.81 15.42
N SER A 197 21.58 -14.71 14.82
CA SER A 197 21.49 -13.42 15.50
C SER A 197 20.38 -13.45 16.55
N ASP A 198 20.61 -12.76 17.67
CA ASP A 198 19.62 -12.57 18.71
C ASP A 198 18.41 -11.79 18.19
N LEU A 199 17.26 -12.02 18.82
CA LEU A 199 15.99 -11.43 18.43
C LEU A 199 15.99 -9.90 18.52
N SER A 200 16.77 -9.30 19.42
CA SER A 200 16.85 -7.84 19.57
C SER A 200 17.50 -7.20 18.36
N THR A 201 18.59 -7.79 17.87
CA THR A 201 19.28 -7.34 16.65
C THR A 201 18.36 -7.42 15.43
N LEU A 202 17.65 -8.53 15.27
CA LEU A 202 16.67 -8.68 14.19
C LEU A 202 15.53 -7.67 14.32
N ALA A 203 14.93 -7.54 15.52
CA ALA A 203 13.79 -6.66 15.75
C ALA A 203 14.14 -5.20 15.46
N ARG A 204 15.31 -4.71 15.92
CA ARG A 204 15.81 -3.37 15.59
C ARG A 204 16.04 -3.19 14.09
N SER A 205 16.58 -4.21 13.42
CA SER A 205 16.80 -4.15 11.98
C SER A 205 15.48 -4.07 11.19
N LEU A 206 14.42 -4.74 11.63
CA LEU A 206 13.11 -4.74 10.98
C LEU A 206 12.34 -3.44 11.25
N ALA A 207 12.33 -2.98 12.50
CA ALA A 207 11.50 -1.87 12.95
C ALA A 207 12.08 -0.49 12.61
N GLY A 208 13.39 -0.43 12.33
CA GLY A 208 14.12 0.82 12.17
C GLY A 208 14.21 1.63 13.46
N ASN A 209 14.73 2.86 13.36
CA ASN A 209 14.97 3.72 14.53
C ASN A 209 13.70 4.43 15.05
N CYS A 210 12.59 4.33 14.33
CA CYS A 210 11.40 5.14 14.56
C CYS A 210 10.24 4.39 15.21
N THR A 211 10.46 3.13 15.62
CA THR A 211 9.38 2.24 16.06
C THR A 211 9.61 1.75 17.47
N GLU A 212 8.63 2.00 18.35
CA GLU A 212 8.63 1.40 19.67
C GLU A 212 8.27 -0.09 19.61
N LEU A 213 9.17 -0.93 20.09
CA LEU A 213 9.02 -2.36 20.08
C LEU A 213 8.41 -2.84 21.40
N THR A 214 7.14 -3.28 21.36
CA THR A 214 6.46 -3.92 22.49
C THR A 214 6.71 -5.43 22.51
N MET A 215 6.36 -6.09 23.61
CA MET A 215 6.38 -7.55 23.69
C MET A 215 5.62 -8.23 22.55
N ALA A 216 4.50 -7.64 22.10
CA ALA A 216 3.71 -8.18 21.00
C ALA A 216 4.44 -8.08 19.65
N HIS A 217 5.27 -7.04 19.44
CA HIS A 217 6.13 -6.94 18.25
C HIS A 217 7.18 -8.05 18.26
N TRP A 218 7.86 -8.25 19.39
CA TRP A 218 8.88 -9.28 19.53
C TRP A 218 8.32 -10.68 19.31
N ALA A 219 7.15 -10.98 19.88
CA ALA A 219 6.51 -12.27 19.74
C ALA A 219 6.14 -12.63 18.29
N ARG A 220 5.70 -11.64 17.50
CA ARG A 220 5.44 -11.82 16.06
C ARG A 220 6.74 -12.00 15.26
N ILE A 221 7.79 -11.24 15.59
CA ILE A 221 9.10 -11.39 14.92
C ILE A 221 9.69 -12.76 15.22
N ALA A 222 9.58 -13.25 16.47
CA ALA A 222 9.97 -14.60 16.84
C ALA A 222 9.21 -15.64 16.02
N PHE A 223 7.88 -15.54 15.97
CA PHE A 223 7.06 -16.40 15.11
C PHE A 223 7.53 -16.41 13.65
N MET A 224 7.72 -15.24 13.03
CA MET A 224 8.21 -15.15 11.65
C MET A 224 9.61 -15.76 11.47
N LYS A 225 10.50 -15.60 12.45
CA LYS A 225 11.84 -16.18 12.40
C LYS A 225 11.76 -17.70 12.51
N THR A 226 10.94 -18.23 13.40
CA THR A 226 10.70 -19.67 13.56
C THR A 226 10.09 -20.30 12.31
N THR A 227 9.12 -19.64 11.66
CA THR A 227 8.51 -20.14 10.41
C THR A 227 9.48 -20.16 9.24
N ASN A 228 10.43 -19.22 9.19
CA ASN A 228 11.40 -19.13 8.11
C ASN A 228 12.64 -20.02 8.33
N ALA A 229 12.90 -20.44 9.57
CA ALA A 229 13.96 -21.39 9.91
C ALA A 229 13.62 -22.84 9.51
N GLN A 230 12.41 -23.07 8.97
CA GLN A 230 12.00 -24.40 8.55
C GLN A 230 12.70 -24.74 7.23
N PRO A 231 13.60 -25.74 7.22
CA PRO A 231 14.20 -26.20 5.98
C PRO A 231 13.09 -26.71 5.05
N GLU A 232 13.24 -26.45 3.74
CA GLU A 232 12.48 -27.11 2.66
C GLU A 232 12.80 -28.62 2.68
N GLU A 233 12.37 -29.33 3.71
CA GLU A 233 12.31 -30.78 3.71
C GLU A 233 11.16 -31.19 2.79
N ALA A 234 11.43 -31.20 1.48
CA ALA A 234 10.91 -32.12 0.47
C ALA A 234 11.22 -31.64 -0.96
N SER A 235 12.50 -31.61 -1.37
CA SER A 235 12.83 -31.70 -2.81
C SER A 235 14.15 -32.41 -3.09
N THR A 236 14.49 -33.43 -2.30
CA THR A 236 15.46 -34.46 -2.70
C THR A 236 14.73 -35.69 -3.24
N GLY A 237 13.75 -35.46 -4.13
CA GLY A 237 13.36 -36.48 -5.11
C GLY A 237 14.41 -36.48 -6.24
N PRO A 238 14.70 -37.63 -6.87
CA PRO A 238 15.65 -37.69 -7.97
C PRO A 238 15.15 -36.78 -9.11
N SER A 239 15.92 -35.73 -9.38
CA SER A 239 15.78 -34.89 -10.55
C SER A 239 15.90 -35.76 -11.80
N LEU A 240 14.76 -36.11 -12.40
CA LEU A 240 14.73 -36.58 -13.79
C LEU A 240 15.14 -35.39 -14.64
N GLN A 241 16.37 -35.43 -15.14
CA GLN A 241 16.89 -34.48 -16.10
C GLN A 241 15.92 -34.36 -17.28
N PRO A 242 15.65 -33.14 -17.79
CA PRO A 242 15.07 -33.00 -19.11
C PRO A 242 16.08 -33.53 -20.11
N GLN A 243 15.73 -34.60 -20.82
CA GLN A 243 16.44 -34.96 -22.05
C GLN A 243 16.29 -33.79 -23.02
N THR A 244 17.39 -33.08 -23.25
CA THR A 244 17.55 -32.25 -24.44
C THR A 244 17.58 -33.17 -25.65
N ASP A 245 16.44 -33.29 -26.33
CA ASP A 245 16.40 -33.69 -27.73
C ASP A 245 16.94 -32.52 -28.56
N GLU A 246 18.19 -32.66 -29.02
CA GLU A 246 18.69 -31.90 -30.16
C GLU A 246 17.99 -32.41 -31.43
N GLY A 247 17.23 -31.56 -32.10
CA GLY A 247 16.69 -31.91 -33.42
C GLY A 247 15.75 -30.89 -34.05
N GLY A 248 16.30 -29.98 -34.87
CA GLY A 248 15.73 -29.72 -36.19
C GLY A 248 14.75 -28.55 -36.37
N ASP A 249 15.30 -27.49 -36.98
CA ASP A 249 14.76 -26.72 -38.11
C ASP A 249 13.56 -25.75 -37.98
N ASN A 250 13.92 -24.49 -38.17
CA ASN A 250 13.28 -23.42 -38.94
C ASN A 250 12.03 -23.78 -39.77
N ASN A 251 10.91 -23.10 -39.50
CA ASN A 251 10.27 -22.22 -40.50
C ASN A 251 9.06 -21.45 -39.93
N ILE A 252 9.03 -20.15 -40.22
CA ILE A 252 7.83 -19.29 -40.17
C ILE A 252 6.98 -19.61 -41.41
N PRO A 253 5.64 -19.66 -41.30
CA PRO A 253 4.86 -18.64 -42.02
C PRO A 253 3.63 -18.11 -41.27
N ILE A 254 3.39 -16.83 -41.52
CA ILE A 254 2.19 -16.03 -41.32
C ILE A 254 0.97 -16.65 -42.04
N GLY A 255 -0.23 -16.59 -41.44
CA GLY A 255 -1.50 -16.63 -42.21
C GLY A 255 -2.73 -17.22 -41.52
N THR A 256 -3.60 -16.34 -41.01
CA THR A 256 -5.09 -16.32 -41.07
C THR A 256 -5.90 -17.63 -41.19
N THR A 257 -6.84 -17.85 -40.27
CA THR A 257 -8.31 -17.99 -40.46
C THR A 257 -8.97 -18.92 -39.42
N ALA A 258 -10.21 -18.58 -39.07
CA ALA A 258 -11.08 -19.25 -38.12
C ALA A 258 -11.52 -20.66 -38.53
N SER A 259 -11.72 -21.55 -37.57
CA SER A 259 -12.88 -22.45 -37.52
C SER A 259 -12.98 -23.19 -36.20
N ALA A 260 -14.22 -23.28 -35.73
CA ALA A 260 -14.67 -23.99 -34.56
C ALA A 260 -14.52 -25.52 -34.70
N SER A 261 -14.30 -26.21 -33.58
CA SER A 261 -14.84 -27.54 -33.40
C SER A 261 -15.15 -27.82 -31.93
N HIS A 262 -16.43 -28.07 -31.69
CA HIS A 262 -17.02 -28.70 -30.53
C HIS A 262 -16.19 -29.86 -29.96
N GLY A 263 -15.95 -29.83 -28.66
CA GLY A 263 -15.64 -31.00 -27.84
C GLY A 263 -16.49 -30.94 -26.58
N LEU A 264 -17.63 -31.62 -26.58
CA LEU A 264 -18.41 -31.94 -25.39
C LEU A 264 -17.65 -33.09 -24.69
N GLY A 265 -16.96 -32.75 -23.61
CA GLY A 265 -16.26 -33.71 -22.75
C GLY A 265 -16.85 -33.63 -21.35
N GLU A 266 -17.37 -34.76 -20.90
CA GLU A 266 -18.13 -35.04 -19.69
C GLU A 266 -17.55 -34.45 -18.40
N ASP A 267 -18.43 -33.78 -17.65
CA ASP A 267 -18.25 -33.36 -16.26
C ASP A 267 -18.19 -34.59 -15.35
N GLY A 268 -16.96 -34.98 -15.00
CA GLY A 268 -16.66 -35.82 -13.85
C GLY A 268 -15.96 -34.98 -12.79
N GLU A 269 -16.72 -34.25 -11.98
CA GLU A 269 -16.25 -33.63 -10.74
C GLU A 269 -15.97 -34.74 -9.70
N ASP A 270 -14.83 -35.42 -9.87
CA ASP A 270 -14.27 -36.28 -8.83
C ASP A 270 -13.52 -35.35 -7.85
N ASP A 271 -14.30 -34.80 -6.92
CA ASP A 271 -13.90 -33.91 -5.81
C ASP A 271 -13.12 -34.72 -4.76
N ASN A 272 -12.04 -35.36 -5.20
CA ASN A 272 -11.12 -36.07 -4.34
C ASN A 272 -10.18 -35.04 -3.72
N ASP A 273 -10.66 -34.40 -2.65
CA ASP A 273 -9.93 -33.53 -1.71
C ASP A 273 -8.83 -34.31 -0.96
N ASN A 274 -7.98 -35.03 -1.70
CA ASN A 274 -6.63 -35.23 -1.25
C ASN A 274 -5.98 -33.85 -1.33
N GLU A 275 -6.03 -33.10 -0.22
CA GLU A 275 -5.09 -32.03 0.10
C GLU A 275 -3.68 -32.65 0.06
N GLU A 276 -3.17 -32.88 -1.15
CA GLU A 276 -1.79 -33.24 -1.39
C GLU A 276 -0.95 -32.19 -0.68
N GLU A 277 0.03 -32.67 0.08
CA GLU A 277 0.84 -31.85 0.97
C GLU A 277 1.57 -30.79 0.15
N ARG A 278 0.94 -29.62 0.02
CA ARG A 278 1.42 -28.54 -0.84
C ARG A 278 2.79 -28.10 -0.36
N THR A 279 3.81 -28.37 -1.17
CA THR A 279 5.16 -27.83 -0.96
C THR A 279 5.15 -26.34 -1.28
N TRP A 280 5.63 -25.54 -0.34
CA TRP A 280 5.72 -24.09 -0.49
C TRP A 280 7.10 -23.72 -0.98
N SER A 281 7.16 -23.00 -2.09
CA SER A 281 8.41 -22.44 -2.59
C SER A 281 8.77 -21.16 -1.82
N PHE A 282 10.05 -20.78 -1.92
CA PHE A 282 10.54 -19.51 -1.40
C PHE A 282 9.66 -18.29 -1.80
N SER A 283 9.19 -18.19 -3.04
CA SER A 283 8.35 -17.05 -3.46
C SER A 283 7.00 -16.98 -2.74
N GLN A 284 6.53 -18.10 -2.18
CA GLN A 284 5.22 -18.22 -1.53
C GLN A 284 5.28 -18.15 0.00
N TYR A 285 6.41 -17.75 0.58
CA TYR A 285 6.59 -17.65 2.03
C TYR A 285 5.49 -16.85 2.75
N TRP A 286 5.04 -15.73 2.16
CA TRP A 286 4.00 -14.90 2.76
C TRP A 286 2.61 -15.56 2.70
N GLU A 287 2.32 -16.32 1.65
CA GLU A 287 1.08 -17.10 1.54
C GLU A 287 1.05 -18.23 2.58
N TYR A 288 2.19 -18.89 2.81
CA TYR A 288 2.35 -19.87 3.87
C TYR A 288 2.09 -19.27 5.25
N LEU A 289 2.70 -18.11 5.55
CA LEU A 289 2.47 -17.37 6.79
C LEU A 289 1.00 -17.03 6.99
N ASP A 290 0.34 -16.48 5.96
CA ASP A 290 -1.07 -16.12 6.01
C ASP A 290 -1.94 -17.36 6.30
N LYS A 291 -1.64 -18.50 5.66
CA LYS A 291 -2.35 -19.78 5.91
C LYS A 291 -2.16 -20.29 7.34
N VAL A 292 -0.95 -20.24 7.89
CA VAL A 292 -0.68 -20.64 9.31
C VAL A 292 -1.46 -19.74 10.27
N LEU A 293 -1.50 -18.42 10.01
CA LEU A 293 -2.25 -17.48 10.83
C LEU A 293 -3.75 -17.70 10.75
N ASP A 294 -4.28 -18.05 9.58
CA ASP A 294 -5.71 -18.32 9.42
C ASP A 294 -6.13 -19.63 10.09
N GLU A 295 -5.31 -20.67 10.03
CA GLU A 295 -5.51 -21.89 10.81
C GLU A 295 -5.49 -21.62 12.32
N LEU A 296 -4.57 -20.77 12.79
CA LEU A 296 -4.49 -20.39 14.21
C LEU A 296 -5.77 -19.67 14.67
N LYS A 297 -6.31 -18.78 13.83
CA LYS A 297 -7.58 -18.08 14.12
C LYS A 297 -8.76 -19.04 14.11
N GLU A 298 -8.80 -19.99 13.17
CA GLU A 298 -9.85 -21.02 13.12
C GLU A 298 -9.79 -21.92 14.36
N GLU A 299 -8.60 -22.40 14.74
CA GLU A 299 -8.41 -23.19 15.97
C GLU A 299 -8.86 -22.40 17.21
N ALA A 300 -8.51 -21.11 17.30
CA ALA A 300 -8.98 -20.24 18.38
C ALA A 300 -10.51 -20.13 18.42
N ARG A 301 -11.15 -19.98 17.25
CA ARG A 301 -12.62 -19.91 17.11
C ARG A 301 -13.31 -21.21 17.54
N GLN A 302 -12.70 -22.36 17.24
CA GLN A 302 -13.22 -23.67 17.64
C GLN A 302 -13.07 -23.91 19.14
N LYS A 303 -11.95 -23.48 19.74
CA LYS A 303 -11.66 -23.68 21.18
C LYS A 303 -12.42 -22.71 22.09
N HIS A 304 -12.69 -21.50 21.62
CA HIS A 304 -13.23 -20.44 22.46
C HIS A 304 -14.42 -19.73 21.81
N VAL A 305 -15.51 -19.61 22.56
CA VAL A 305 -16.72 -18.90 22.11
C VAL A 305 -16.54 -17.38 22.17
N PHE A 306 -15.89 -16.87 23.22
CA PHE A 306 -15.78 -15.43 23.47
C PHE A 306 -14.59 -14.79 22.74
N PRO A 307 -14.75 -13.60 22.14
CA PRO A 307 -13.68 -12.90 21.42
C PRO A 307 -12.41 -12.67 22.27
N GLN A 308 -12.56 -12.28 23.53
CA GLN A 308 -11.42 -12.05 24.43
C GLN A 308 -10.58 -13.32 24.63
N ALA A 309 -11.25 -14.46 24.87
CA ALA A 309 -10.57 -15.74 25.05
C ALA A 309 -9.84 -16.19 23.77
N ARG A 310 -10.37 -15.86 22.57
CA ARG A 310 -9.68 -16.11 21.29
C ARG A 310 -8.41 -15.26 21.16
N ALA A 311 -8.50 -13.98 21.52
CA ALA A 311 -7.35 -13.09 21.51
C ALA A 311 -6.26 -13.54 22.50
N ASP A 312 -6.66 -13.96 23.71
CA ASP A 312 -5.75 -14.51 24.72
C ASP A 312 -5.08 -15.80 24.25
N TYR A 313 -5.82 -16.68 23.56
CA TYR A 313 -5.28 -17.90 22.94
C TYR A 313 -4.21 -17.60 21.88
N ILE A 314 -4.50 -16.68 20.96
CA ILE A 314 -3.54 -16.25 19.91
C ILE A 314 -2.31 -15.60 20.56
N LYS A 315 -2.52 -14.75 21.56
CA LYS A 315 -1.44 -14.09 22.32
C LYS A 315 -0.55 -15.12 23.02
N GLN A 316 -1.12 -16.15 23.61
CA GLN A 316 -0.38 -17.25 24.22
C GLN A 316 0.50 -17.96 23.19
N PHE A 317 -0.05 -18.31 22.03
CA PHE A 317 0.70 -18.95 20.94
C PHE A 317 1.94 -18.12 20.53
N PHE A 318 1.78 -16.82 20.28
CA PHE A 318 2.93 -15.95 19.95
C PHE A 318 3.94 -15.86 21.10
N THR A 319 3.47 -15.88 22.35
CA THR A 319 4.34 -15.85 23.54
C THR A 319 5.18 -17.12 23.61
N GLU A 320 4.63 -18.28 23.26
CA GLU A 320 5.37 -19.55 23.20
C GLU A 320 6.46 -19.49 22.11
N CYS A 321 6.16 -18.96 20.92
CA CYS A 321 7.18 -18.74 19.87
C CYS A 321 8.31 -17.83 20.36
N LEU A 322 7.99 -16.76 21.09
CA LEU A 322 8.98 -15.86 21.68
C LEU A 322 9.89 -16.58 22.67
N GLN A 323 9.30 -17.36 23.59
CA GLN A 323 10.06 -18.10 24.60
C GLN A 323 10.99 -19.12 23.95
N GLN A 324 10.53 -19.81 22.91
CA GLN A 324 11.36 -20.76 22.14
C GLN A 324 12.52 -20.05 21.43
N ASP A 325 12.29 -18.93 20.73
CA ASP A 325 13.38 -18.21 20.05
C ASP A 325 14.44 -17.72 21.06
N LEU A 326 14.01 -17.22 22.23
CA LEU A 326 14.94 -16.81 23.30
C LEU A 326 15.74 -17.97 23.91
N GLN A 327 15.21 -19.20 23.88
CA GLN A 327 15.94 -20.40 24.31
C GLN A 327 16.98 -20.84 23.27
N ILE A 328 16.64 -20.77 21.98
CA ILE A 328 17.52 -21.18 20.87
C ILE A 328 18.63 -20.14 20.66
N PHE A 329 18.30 -18.85 20.79
CA PHE A 329 19.20 -17.72 20.56
C PHE A 329 19.30 -16.86 21.83
N PRO A 330 19.96 -17.35 22.90
CA PRO A 330 20.10 -16.61 24.14
C PRO A 330 20.93 -15.34 23.86
N GLY A 331 20.24 -14.20 23.76
CA GLY A 331 20.89 -12.91 23.59
C GLY A 331 21.86 -12.66 24.74
N GLY A 332 23.05 -12.12 24.45
CA GLY A 332 24.05 -11.79 25.46
C GLY A 332 23.59 -10.67 26.39
N GLY A 333 22.75 -11.00 27.37
CA GLY A 333 22.42 -10.22 28.57
C GLY A 333 21.78 -8.84 28.40
N SER A 334 21.58 -8.32 27.19
CA SER A 334 21.20 -6.93 27.00
C SER A 334 19.95 -6.78 26.15
N LEU A 335 18.91 -6.25 26.80
CA LEU A 335 17.63 -5.74 26.27
C LEU A 335 16.50 -6.78 26.19
N ALA A 336 15.94 -7.10 27.35
CA ALA A 336 14.53 -7.49 27.42
C ALA A 336 13.65 -6.28 27.03
N PRO A 337 12.52 -6.47 26.32
CA PRO A 337 11.61 -5.38 25.98
C PRO A 337 11.06 -4.74 27.25
N SER A 338 11.16 -3.42 27.39
CA SER A 338 10.74 -2.72 28.61
C SER A 338 9.36 -2.04 28.51
N LEU A 339 8.68 -2.16 27.37
CA LEU A 339 7.46 -1.39 27.08
C LEU A 339 6.23 -2.29 26.96
N ASP A 340 5.31 -2.12 27.92
CA ASP A 340 3.97 -2.70 27.90
C ASP A 340 3.01 -1.94 26.96
N SER A 341 3.34 -0.71 26.56
CA SER A 341 2.48 0.14 25.73
C SER A 341 3.26 1.03 24.77
N VAL A 342 2.58 1.49 23.71
CA VAL A 342 3.15 2.38 22.68
C VAL A 342 2.74 3.84 22.93
N THR A 343 3.71 4.74 22.93
CA THR A 343 3.51 6.19 23.15
C THR A 343 3.11 6.91 21.86
N VAL A 344 3.60 6.44 20.71
CA VAL A 344 3.38 7.09 19.40
C VAL A 344 1.95 6.87 18.91
N GLY A 345 1.22 7.97 18.66
CA GLY A 345 -0.22 7.92 18.38
C GLY A 345 -0.64 7.05 17.19
N TRP A 346 0.08 7.12 16.06
CA TRP A 346 -0.22 6.28 14.89
C TRP A 346 0.03 4.79 15.16
N GLN A 347 1.08 4.47 15.92
CA GLN A 347 1.39 3.10 16.31
C GLN A 347 0.37 2.54 17.28
N ARG A 348 -0.08 3.35 18.24
CA ARG A 348 -1.17 2.99 19.15
C ARG A 348 -2.45 2.67 18.39
N ALA A 349 -2.83 3.50 17.42
CA ALA A 349 -4.02 3.26 16.59
C ALA A 349 -3.93 1.94 15.81
N ILE A 350 -2.75 1.59 15.28
CA ILE A 350 -2.51 0.28 14.64
C ILE A 350 -2.59 -0.84 15.70
N HIS A 351 -1.94 -0.67 16.84
CA HIS A 351 -1.91 -1.66 17.91
C HIS A 351 -3.28 -1.97 18.51
N GLU A 352 -4.16 -0.99 18.60
CA GLU A 352 -5.52 -1.17 19.13
C GLU A 352 -6.50 -1.70 18.07
N LYS A 353 -6.38 -1.27 16.81
CA LYS A 353 -7.41 -1.53 15.79
C LYS A 353 -7.10 -2.68 14.84
N LEU A 354 -5.84 -3.09 14.72
CA LEU A 354 -5.40 -4.03 13.68
C LEU A 354 -4.63 -5.23 14.20
N MET A 355 -4.14 -5.17 15.43
CA MET A 355 -3.17 -6.14 15.94
C MET A 355 -3.81 -7.33 16.69
N TRP A 356 -5.14 -7.38 16.83
CA TRP A 356 -5.86 -8.42 17.57
C TRP A 356 -7.05 -8.98 16.80
#